data_AF-A0A1M2VY04-F1
#
_entry.id   AF-A0A1M2VY04-F1
#
_cell.length_a   1.000
_cell.length_b   1.000
_cell.length_c   1.000
_cell.angle_alpha   90.00
_cell.angle_beta   90.00
_cell.angle_gamma   90.00
#
_symmetry.space_group_name_H-M   'P 1'
#
loop_
_entity.id
_entity.type
_entity.pdbx_description
1 polymer ?
#
loop_
_entity_poly.entity_id
_entity_poly.type
_entity_poly.pdbx_seq_one_letter_code
_entity_poly.pdbx_strand_id
1 'polypeptide(L)'
;MFYFQYDIHDVVHTYAMVSEFSSPDPTIARETFGVLLACLHRGDLSRKIVDAKEIVSAVGMVPLPTTAEERARDPTGALYAERYFVVEKPGLEVAMLGGVEEEDEEEEDNE
;
A
#
# COMPACT_ATOMS: atom_id res chain seq x y z
N MET A 1 5.39 -0.16 3.69
CA MET A 1 5.24 1.18 4.28
C MET A 1 6.21 1.30 5.44
N PHE A 2 6.81 2.46 5.65
CA PHE A 2 7.78 2.69 6.73
C PHE A 2 7.49 4.03 7.38
N TYR A 3 7.47 4.09 8.71
CA TYR A 3 7.26 5.31 9.47
C TYR A 3 8.57 5.78 10.09
N PHE A 4 8.73 7.10 10.22
CA PHE A 4 9.87 7.70 10.88
C PHE A 4 9.49 9.05 11.46
N GLN A 5 10.27 9.51 12.44
CA GLN A 5 10.12 10.82 13.04
C GLN A 5 11.23 11.75 12.60
N TYR A 6 10.93 13.05 12.52
CA TYR A 6 11.90 14.09 12.23
C TYR A 6 11.57 15.35 13.03
N ASP A 7 12.58 15.95 13.65
CA ASP A 7 12.46 17.22 14.37
C ASP A 7 12.58 18.39 13.39
N ILE A 8 11.57 19.26 13.39
CA ILE A 8 11.60 20.51 12.64
C ILE A 8 11.24 21.65 13.60
N HIS A 9 12.24 22.45 13.97
CA HIS A 9 12.08 23.58 14.90
C HIS A 9 11.54 23.17 16.28
N ASP A 10 12.13 22.14 16.88
CA ASP A 10 11.76 21.62 18.22
C ASP A 10 10.35 21.00 18.27
N VAL A 11 9.80 20.66 17.10
CA VAL A 11 8.55 19.93 16.96
C VAL A 11 8.83 18.61 16.28
N VAL A 12 8.50 17.51 16.95
CA VAL A 12 8.60 16.16 16.40
C VAL A 12 7.42 15.91 15.46
N HIS A 13 7.72 15.61 14.21
CA HIS A 13 6.75 15.22 13.20
C HIS A 13 6.90 13.74 12.85
N THR A 14 5.78 13.03 12.75
CA THR A 14 5.74 11.64 12.27
C THR A 14 5.39 11.62 10.79
N TYR A 15 6.23 10.98 10.00
CA TYR A 15 6.05 10.84 8.56
C TYR A 15 5.96 9.36 8.17
N ALA A 16 5.30 9.12 7.04
CA ALA A 16 5.31 7.83 6.38
C ALA A 16 5.99 7.93 5.01
N MET A 17 6.88 6.98 4.74
CA MET A 17 7.39 6.71 3.41
C MET A 17 6.46 5.68 2.73
N VAL A 18 5.85 6.11 1.62
CA VAL A 18 4.92 5.33 0.81
C VAL A 18 5.45 5.19 -0.62
N SER A 19 5.14 4.08 -1.30
CA SER A 19 5.43 3.90 -2.73
C SER A 19 4.18 4.17 -3.55
N GLU A 20 4.29 5.03 -4.55
CA GLU A 20 3.19 5.29 -5.48
C GLU A 20 3.13 4.19 -6.56
N PHE A 21 1.95 3.59 -6.71
CA PHE A 21 1.62 2.65 -7.78
C PHE A 21 0.95 3.39 -8.95
N SER A 22 0.91 2.76 -10.12
CA SER A 22 0.09 3.26 -11.23
C SER A 22 -1.40 3.23 -10.89
N SER A 23 -2.20 3.94 -11.69
CA SER A 23 -3.63 3.65 -11.77
C SER A 23 -3.87 2.19 -12.19
N PRO A 24 -5.01 1.58 -11.81
CA PRO A 24 -5.34 0.22 -12.21
C PRO A 24 -5.38 0.05 -13.73
N ASP A 25 -4.99 -1.12 -14.23
CA ASP A 25 -5.12 -1.48 -15.63
C ASP A 25 -6.60 -1.45 -16.03
N PRO A 26 -6.99 -0.58 -16.98
CA PRO A 26 -8.39 -0.37 -17.33
C PRO A 26 -9.03 -1.58 -18.01
N THR A 27 -8.23 -2.44 -18.65
CA THR A 27 -8.72 -3.64 -19.33
C THR A 27 -9.06 -4.71 -18.29
N ILE A 28 -8.14 -4.97 -17.36
CA ILE A 28 -8.36 -5.95 -16.27
C ILE A 28 -9.54 -5.50 -15.40
N ALA A 29 -9.58 -4.23 -15.01
CA ALA A 29 -10.69 -3.71 -14.20
C ALA A 29 -12.04 -3.85 -14.93
N ARG A 30 -12.09 -3.59 -16.24
CA ARG A 30 -13.33 -3.75 -17.03
C ARG A 30 -13.77 -5.21 -17.15
N GLU A 31 -12.85 -6.11 -17.51
CA GLU A 31 -13.17 -7.52 -17.73
C GLU A 31 -13.55 -8.25 -16.44
N THR A 32 -13.03 -7.78 -15.31
CA THR A 32 -13.35 -8.32 -13.98
C THR A 32 -14.45 -7.54 -13.26
N PHE A 33 -15.12 -6.59 -13.91
CA PHE A 33 -16.16 -5.74 -13.31
C PHE A 33 -15.70 -5.06 -12.00
N GLY A 34 -14.44 -4.65 -11.94
CA GLY A 34 -13.83 -3.98 -10.79
C GLY A 34 -13.37 -4.91 -9.66
N VAL A 35 -13.54 -6.23 -9.80
CA VAL A 35 -13.11 -7.19 -8.78
C VAL A 35 -11.59 -7.25 -8.65
N LEU A 36 -10.86 -7.11 -9.76
CA LEU A 36 -9.40 -7.11 -9.76
C LEU A 36 -8.86 -5.75 -10.23
N LEU A 37 -8.22 -5.04 -9.31
CA LEU A 37 -7.50 -3.81 -9.58
C LEU A 37 -6.01 -4.10 -9.63
N ALA A 38 -5.49 -4.38 -10.83
CA ALA A 38 -4.08 -4.64 -11.05
C ALA A 38 -3.32 -3.34 -11.33
N CYS A 39 -2.25 -3.07 -10.60
CA CYS A 39 -1.41 -1.88 -10.73
C CYS A 39 0.05 -2.27 -10.94
N LEU A 40 0.86 -1.31 -11.41
CA LEU A 40 2.31 -1.45 -11.52
C LEU A 40 3.02 -0.71 -10.40
N HIS A 41 3.98 -1.36 -9.77
CA HIS A 41 4.94 -0.70 -8.90
C HIS A 41 5.92 0.11 -9.75
N ARG A 42 6.12 1.39 -9.41
CA ARG A 42 6.92 2.35 -10.21
C ARG A 42 8.40 2.39 -9.79
N GLY A 43 8.84 1.44 -8.98
CA GLY A 43 10.21 1.37 -8.47
C GLY A 43 10.51 2.41 -7.38
N ASP A 44 11.76 2.44 -6.93
CA ASP A 44 12.15 3.22 -5.75
C ASP A 44 12.05 4.74 -5.91
N LEU A 45 12.05 5.24 -7.15
CA LEU A 45 11.89 6.67 -7.43
C LEU A 45 10.45 7.16 -7.23
N SER A 46 9.47 6.26 -7.07
CA SER A 46 8.08 6.64 -6.77
C SER A 46 7.78 6.79 -5.29
N ARG A 47 8.81 6.71 -4.43
CA ARG A 47 8.67 6.90 -2.99
C ARG A 47 8.35 8.36 -2.67
N LYS A 48 7.35 8.55 -1.82
CA LYS A 48 6.93 9.85 -1.30
C LYS A 48 6.93 9.81 0.22
N ILE A 49 7.22 10.97 0.82
CA ILE A 49 7.06 11.21 2.24
C ILE A 49 5.77 11.99 2.41
N VAL A 50 4.87 11.48 3.25
CA VAL A 50 3.62 12.14 3.63
C VAL A 50 3.58 12.29 5.14
N ASP A 51 2.92 13.32 5.65
CA ASP A 51 2.61 13.41 7.08
C ASP A 51 1.72 12.21 7.44
N ALA A 52 2.07 11.49 8.50
CA ALA A 52 1.31 10.31 8.90
C ALA A 52 -0.15 10.65 9.25
N LYS A 53 -0.41 11.87 9.72
CA LYS A 53 -1.76 12.36 10.07
C LYS A 53 -2.63 12.67 8.85
N GLU A 54 -2.05 12.76 7.66
CA GLU A 54 -2.80 12.95 6.41
C GLU A 54 -3.30 11.63 5.78
N ILE A 55 -2.94 10.48 6.36
CA ILE A 55 -3.32 9.17 5.85
C ILE A 55 -4.73 8.82 6.31
N VAL A 56 -5.68 8.88 5.37
CA VAL A 56 -7.11 8.60 5.65
C VAL A 56 -7.43 7.11 5.58
N SER A 57 -6.72 6.34 4.74
CA SER A 57 -6.96 4.92 4.54
C SER A 57 -5.72 4.24 3.95
N ALA A 58 -5.60 2.94 4.18
CA ALA A 58 -4.53 2.10 3.63
C ALA A 58 -5.11 0.84 2.99
N VAL A 59 -4.48 0.41 1.89
CA VAL A 59 -4.80 -0.83 1.19
C VAL A 59 -3.56 -1.74 1.14
N GLY A 60 -3.79 -3.04 1.04
CA GLY A 60 -2.72 -3.99 0.76
C GLY A 60 -2.39 -3.98 -0.73
N MET A 61 -1.11 -3.83 -1.07
CA MET A 61 -0.61 -4.06 -2.43
C MET A 61 0.14 -5.39 -2.45
N VAL A 62 -0.46 -6.41 -3.06
CA VAL A 62 0.07 -7.78 -3.05
C VAL A 62 0.59 -8.13 -4.44
N PRO A 63 1.77 -8.77 -4.60
CA PRO A 63 2.24 -9.23 -5.89
C PRO A 63 1.17 -10.08 -6.59
N LEU A 64 0.83 -9.73 -7.84
CA LEU A 64 -0.19 -10.42 -8.61
C LEU A 64 0.45 -11.62 -9.33
N PRO A 65 0.11 -12.87 -8.97
CA PRO A 65 0.72 -14.05 -9.58
C PRO A 65 0.50 -14.09 -11.09
N THR A 66 1.43 -14.70 -11.82
CA THR A 66 1.27 -14.94 -13.26
C THR A 66 0.42 -16.18 -13.52
N THR A 67 -0.35 -16.15 -14.60
CA THR A 67 -1.04 -17.33 -15.10
C THR A 67 -0.05 -18.31 -15.75
N ALA A 68 -0.48 -19.56 -15.98
CA ALA A 68 0.34 -20.55 -16.67
C ALA A 68 0.74 -20.09 -18.08
N GLU A 69 -0.14 -19.38 -18.78
CA GLU A 69 0.09 -18.84 -20.11
C GLU A 69 1.08 -17.68 -20.10
N GLU A 70 0.95 -16.76 -19.13
CA GLU A 70 1.90 -15.66 -18.92
C GLU A 70 3.30 -16.21 -18.60
N ARG A 71 3.37 -17.23 -17.75
CA ARG A 71 4.64 -17.89 -17.40
C ARG A 71 5.27 -18.65 -18.57
N ALA A 72 4.46 -19.22 -19.46
CA ALA A 72 4.97 -19.87 -20.67
C ALA A 72 5.54 -18.83 -21.67
N ARG A 73 4.96 -17.63 -21.73
CA ARG A 73 5.45 -16.52 -22.58
C ARG A 73 6.69 -15.84 -22.03
N ASP A 74 6.75 -15.69 -20.70
CA ASP A 74 7.91 -15.14 -20.00
C ASP A 74 8.33 -16.06 -18.84
N PRO A 75 9.19 -17.05 -19.13
CA PRO A 75 9.72 -17.95 -18.11
C PRO A 75 10.59 -17.23 -17.06
N THR A 76 11.12 -16.05 -17.38
CA THR A 76 11.94 -15.26 -16.45
C THR A 76 11.10 -14.47 -15.46
N GLY A 77 9.83 -14.21 -15.80
CA GLY A 77 8.89 -13.43 -15.00
C GLY A 77 9.17 -11.92 -14.98
N ALA A 78 10.16 -11.44 -15.73
CA ALA A 78 10.58 -10.04 -15.74
C ALA A 78 9.46 -9.08 -16.22
N LEU A 79 8.62 -9.50 -17.16
CA LEU A 79 7.53 -8.67 -17.70
C LEU A 79 6.42 -8.41 -16.69
N TYR A 80 6.25 -9.30 -15.72
CA TYR A 80 5.13 -9.27 -14.77
C TYR A 80 5.58 -9.06 -13.32
N ALA A 81 6.89 -8.91 -13.07
CA ALA A 81 7.47 -8.83 -11.72
C ALA A 81 6.94 -7.64 -10.90
N GLU A 82 6.67 -6.52 -11.56
CA GLU A 82 6.18 -5.30 -10.91
C GLU A 82 4.65 -5.20 -10.89
N ARG A 83 3.93 -6.30 -11.16
CA ARG A 83 2.47 -6.33 -11.13
C ARG A 83 1.96 -6.66 -9.74
N TYR A 84 1.11 -5.80 -9.21
CA TYR A 84 0.47 -5.96 -7.91
C TYR A 84 -1.03 -5.80 -8.06
N PHE A 85 -1.80 -6.25 -7.07
CA PHE A 85 -3.23 -5.99 -7.01
C PHE A 85 -3.62 -5.43 -5.65
N VAL A 86 -4.68 -4.62 -5.67
CA VAL A 86 -5.25 -4.01 -4.49
C VAL A 86 -6.04 -5.05 -3.70
N VAL A 87 -5.78 -5.13 -2.41
CA VAL A 87 -6.56 -5.88 -1.44
C VAL A 87 -7.09 -4.89 -0.42
N GLU A 88 -8.40 -4.70 -0.38
CA GLU A 88 -9.04 -3.97 0.71
C GLU A 88 -8.76 -4.71 2.02
N LYS A 89 -8.45 -3.98 3.10
CA LYS A 89 -8.38 -4.57 4.44
C LYS A 89 -9.82 -4.56 5.01
N PRO A 90 -10.62 -5.63 4.91
CA PRO A 90 -12.00 -5.62 5.41
C PRO A 90 -12.09 -5.29 6.91
N GLY A 91 -11.01 -5.48 7.67
CA GLY A 91 -10.97 -5.19 9.11
C GLY A 91 -10.91 -3.72 9.51
N LEU A 92 -10.58 -2.78 8.60
CA LEU A 92 -10.47 -1.35 8.96
C LEU A 92 -11.86 -0.71 9.14
N GLU A 93 -12.80 -1.02 8.24
CA GLU A 93 -14.18 -0.54 8.35
C GLU A 93 -14.92 -1.15 9.56
N VAL A 94 -14.60 -2.40 9.90
CA VAL A 94 -15.19 -3.09 11.06
C VAL A 94 -14.66 -2.55 12.39
N ALA A 95 -13.39 -2.15 12.48
CA ALA A 95 -12.82 -1.52 13.67
C ALA A 95 -13.46 -0.15 13.96
N MET A 96 -13.63 0.67 12.92
CA MET A 96 -14.30 1.98 13.01
C MET A 96 -15.77 1.86 13.44
N LEU A 97 -16.51 0.87 12.93
CA LEU A 97 -17.91 0.63 13.33
C LEU A 97 -18.05 0.01 14.73
N GLY A 98 -17.01 -0.67 15.21
CA GLY A 98 -16.96 -1.29 16.54
C GLY A 98 -16.55 -0.36 17.68
N GLY A 99 -16.19 0.89 17.39
CA GLY A 99 -15.67 1.85 18.38
C GLY A 99 -14.29 1.49 18.92
N VAL A 100 -13.53 0.66 18.21
CA VAL A 100 -12.14 0.36 18.54
C VAL A 100 -11.28 1.33 17.74
N GLU A 101 -10.96 2.47 18.36
CA GLU A 101 -9.83 3.27 17.92
C GLU A 101 -8.57 2.45 18.23
N GLU A 102 -7.63 2.36 17.27
CA GLU A 102 -6.32 1.78 17.57
C GLU A 102 -5.70 2.68 18.66
N GLU A 103 -5.65 2.20 19.90
CA GLU A 103 -4.91 2.87 20.97
C GLU A 103 -3.45 2.86 20.53
N ASP A 104 -2.93 4.03 20.16
CA ASP A 104 -1.49 4.26 20.07
C ASP A 104 -0.94 3.95 21.47
N GLU A 105 -0.40 2.74 21.65
CA GLU A 105 0.43 2.41 22.81
C GLU A 105 1.69 3.31 22.72
N GLU A 106 1.57 4.53 23.24
CA GLU A 106 2.72 5.34 23.62
C GLU A 106 3.48 4.52 24.67
N GLU A 107 4.56 3.84 24.26
CA GLU A 107 5.55 3.32 25.19
C GLU A 107 6.15 4.54 25.94
N GLU A 108 5.58 4.85 27.11
CA GLU A 108 6.22 5.67 28.13
C GLU A 108 7.51 4.97 28.56
N ASP A 109 8.62 5.28 27.89
CA ASP A 109 9.96 5.01 28.42
C ASP A 109 10.16 5.89 29.67
N ASN A 110 9.82 5.32 30.82
CA ASN A 110 10.11 5.88 32.13
C ASN A 110 11.48 5.36 32.62
N GLU A 111 12.36 6.31 32.95
CA GLU A 111 13.68 6.26 33.62
C GLU A 111 14.97 6.32 32.76
#